data_AF-A0A163ITX9-F1
#
_entry.id   AF-A0A163ITX9-F1
#
_cell.length_a   1.000
_cell.length_b   1.000
_cell.length_c   1.000
_cell.angle_alpha   90.00
_cell.angle_beta   90.00
_cell.angle_gamma   90.00
#
_symmetry.space_group_name_H-M   'P 1'
#
loop_
_entity.id
_entity.type
_entity.pdbx_description
1 polymer ?
#
loop_
_entity_poly.entity_id
_entity_poly.type
_entity_poly.pdbx_seq_one_letter_code
_entity_poly.pdbx_strand_id
1 'polypeptide(L)'
;MKAKNSDILTAGSKIYEKKRRMKKETVESIDFDFDKRQEFLTGFHKRKLERKQAARDKYKEKERQERIKERADNKAERQRDLDTRMAEIAAALKGDRSDNDDDDDEDETVFTDGSDNEDKDDTKEPEVKEFKSAKTLTTVTVIEDFDVGEESD
;
A
#
# COMPACT_ATOMS: atom_id res chain seq x y z
N MET A 1 -2.02 30.40 -5.10
CA MET A 1 -2.52 30.65 -3.73
C MET A 1 -1.50 31.49 -2.97
N LYS A 2 -1.93 32.54 -2.28
CA LYS A 2 -1.05 33.40 -1.46
C LYS A 2 -0.66 32.64 -0.19
N ALA A 3 0.61 32.67 0.20
CA ALA A 3 1.05 32.02 1.43
C ALA A 3 0.30 32.61 2.64
N LYS A 4 -0.12 31.76 3.58
CA LYS A 4 -0.80 32.20 4.80
C LYS A 4 0.17 33.04 5.63
N ASN A 5 -0.34 34.12 6.23
CA ASN A 5 0.49 35.03 7.03
C ASN A 5 1.18 34.30 8.20
N SER A 6 0.52 33.31 8.82
CA SER A 6 1.11 32.47 9.86
C SER A 6 2.36 31.74 9.39
N ASP A 7 2.36 31.23 8.16
CA ASP A 7 3.50 30.51 7.59
C ASP A 7 4.66 31.46 7.25
N ILE A 8 4.36 32.67 6.78
CA ILE A 8 5.37 33.71 6.52
C ILE A 8 6.06 34.13 7.83
N LEU A 9 5.28 34.36 8.88
CA LEU A 9 5.80 34.77 10.19
C LEU A 9 6.52 33.64 10.92
N THR A 10 6.15 32.38 10.70
CA THR A 10 6.77 31.20 11.35
C THR A 10 7.89 30.58 10.49
N ALA A 11 8.09 31.00 9.25
CA ALA A 11 9.12 30.44 8.37
C ALA A 11 10.53 30.60 8.97
N GLY A 12 10.80 31.75 9.60
CA GLY A 12 12.08 32.02 10.25
C GLY A 12 12.39 31.03 11.37
N SER A 13 11.46 30.81 12.31
CA SER A 13 11.66 29.89 13.44
C SER A 13 11.89 28.45 12.97
N LYS A 14 11.09 27.98 11.99
CA LYS A 14 11.28 26.65 11.37
C LYS A 14 12.68 26.49 10.77
N ILE A 15 13.20 27.52 10.11
CA ILE A 15 14.57 27.51 9.54
C ILE A 15 15.62 27.47 10.66
N TYR A 16 15.46 28.26 11.72
CA TYR A 16 16.38 28.27 12.86
C TYR A 16 16.40 26.94 13.61
N GLU A 17 15.24 26.32 13.82
CA GLU A 17 15.12 24.99 14.40
C GLU A 17 15.81 23.94 13.55
N LYS A 18 15.58 23.97 12.22
CA LYS A 18 16.27 23.10 11.28
C LYS A 18 17.78 23.27 11.37
N LYS A 19 18.29 24.51 11.31
CA LYS A 19 19.73 24.81 11.43
C LYS A 19 20.30 24.32 12.76
N ARG A 20 19.58 24.51 13.87
CA ARG A 20 19.98 24.03 15.19
C ARG A 20 20.05 22.51 15.25
N ARG A 21 19.08 21.81 14.65
CA ARG A 21 19.10 20.35 14.56
C ARG A 21 20.29 19.86 13.73
N MET A 22 20.50 20.45 12.54
CA MET A 22 21.65 20.11 11.70
C MET A 22 22.97 20.29 12.44
N LYS A 23 23.16 21.40 13.17
CA LYS A 23 24.35 21.64 13.99
C LYS A 23 24.56 20.59 15.09
N LYS A 24 23.48 20.11 15.73
CA LYS A 24 23.55 19.05 16.74
C LYS A 24 23.87 17.67 16.14
N GLU A 25 23.38 17.42 14.93
CA GLU A 25 23.66 16.19 14.17
C GLU A 25 25.03 16.22 13.48
N THR A 26 25.71 17.39 13.45
CA THR A 26 27.04 17.51 12.87
C THR A 26 28.05 16.87 13.83
N VAL A 27 28.74 15.83 13.38
CA VAL A 27 29.80 15.17 14.15
C VAL A 27 30.97 16.15 14.31
N GLU A 28 31.43 16.38 15.54
CA GLU A 28 32.46 17.39 15.87
C GLU A 28 33.86 17.01 15.35
N SER A 29 34.21 15.72 15.37
CA SER A 29 35.48 15.19 14.84
C SER A 29 35.27 13.85 14.12
N ILE A 30 36.07 13.61 13.08
CA ILE A 30 36.11 12.34 12.37
C ILE A 30 37.50 11.74 12.62
N ASP A 31 37.57 10.77 13.52
CA ASP A 31 38.82 10.07 13.82
C ASP A 31 39.00 8.90 12.86
N PHE A 32 40.23 8.73 12.38
CA PHE A 32 40.56 7.66 11.46
C PHE A 32 41.07 6.42 12.20
N ASP A 33 40.25 5.38 12.20
CA ASP A 33 40.56 4.10 12.83
C ASP A 33 41.31 3.18 11.85
N PHE A 34 42.57 2.91 12.15
CA PHE A 34 43.45 2.08 11.32
C PHE A 34 43.00 0.61 11.27
N ASP A 35 42.39 0.09 12.35
CA ASP A 35 41.93 -1.30 12.40
C ASP A 35 40.71 -1.49 11.50
N LYS A 36 39.77 -0.54 11.53
CA LYS A 36 38.65 -0.50 10.59
C LYS A 36 39.11 -0.37 9.15
N ARG A 37 40.19 0.39 8.89
CA ARG A 37 40.78 0.48 7.54
C ARG A 37 41.31 -0.87 7.08
N GLN A 38 42.02 -1.58 7.94
CA GLN A 38 42.57 -2.90 7.60
C GLN A 38 41.46 -3.91 7.34
N GLU A 39 40.41 -3.93 8.16
CA GLU A 39 39.22 -4.76 7.90
C GLU A 39 38.52 -4.35 6.61
N PHE A 40 38.39 -3.05 6.34
CA PHE A 40 37.82 -2.57 5.09
C PHE A 40 38.66 -3.03 3.89
N LEU A 41 39.99 -2.92 3.94
CA LEU A 41 40.86 -3.33 2.84
C LEU A 41 40.89 -4.84 2.63
N THR A 42 40.82 -5.66 3.67
CA THR A 42 40.91 -7.13 3.53
C THR A 42 39.54 -7.80 3.39
N GLY A 43 38.49 -7.20 3.93
CA GLY A 43 37.11 -7.72 4.00
C GLY A 43 36.27 -7.47 2.75
N PHE A 44 36.82 -7.53 1.53
CA PHE A 44 36.04 -7.33 0.29
C PHE A 44 34.84 -8.27 0.17
N HIS A 45 35.00 -9.54 0.54
CA HIS A 45 33.90 -10.51 0.48
C HIS A 45 32.79 -10.17 1.49
N LYS A 46 33.16 -9.85 2.74
CA LYS A 46 32.20 -9.41 3.77
C LYS A 46 31.37 -8.22 3.28
N ARG A 47 32.03 -7.15 2.80
CA ARG A 47 31.33 -5.98 2.25
C ARG A 47 30.47 -6.29 1.04
N LYS A 48 30.90 -7.21 0.17
CA LYS A 48 30.09 -7.63 -0.98
C LYS A 48 28.81 -8.34 -0.52
N LEU A 49 28.89 -9.19 0.51
CA LEU A 49 27.73 -9.83 1.11
C LEU A 49 26.83 -8.82 1.83
N GLU A 50 27.41 -7.93 2.63
CA GLU A 50 26.68 -6.86 3.33
C GLU A 50 25.94 -5.96 2.34
N ARG A 51 26.57 -5.54 1.24
CA ARG A 51 25.89 -4.77 0.19
C ARG A 51 24.71 -5.51 -0.42
N LYS A 52 24.84 -6.82 -0.66
CA LYS A 52 23.74 -7.65 -1.18
C LYS A 52 22.61 -7.77 -0.14
N GLN A 53 22.95 -7.95 1.13
CA GLN A 53 21.98 -8.02 2.22
C GLN A 53 21.25 -6.69 2.40
N ALA A 54 21.99 -5.58 2.53
CA ALA A 54 21.43 -4.23 2.63
C ALA A 54 20.52 -3.88 1.46
N ALA A 55 20.87 -4.30 0.23
CA ALA A 55 19.97 -4.13 -0.92
C ALA A 55 18.66 -4.92 -0.74
N ARG A 56 18.74 -6.20 -0.35
CA ARG A 56 17.56 -7.03 -0.07
C ARG A 56 16.70 -6.43 1.04
N ASP A 57 17.31 -5.98 2.12
CA ASP A 57 16.61 -5.41 3.27
C ASP A 57 15.92 -4.09 2.90
N LYS A 58 16.57 -3.26 2.08
CA LYS A 58 15.96 -2.04 1.53
C LYS A 58 14.74 -2.34 0.65
N TYR A 59 14.81 -3.38 -0.18
CA TYR A 59 13.64 -3.80 -0.98
C TYR A 59 12.51 -4.33 -0.11
N LYS A 60 12.82 -5.15 0.90
CA LYS A 60 11.80 -5.64 1.87
C LYS A 60 11.13 -4.51 2.63
N GLU A 61 11.90 -3.51 3.07
CA GLU A 61 11.34 -2.36 3.79
C GLU A 61 10.45 -1.51 2.87
N LYS A 62 10.84 -1.32 1.60
CA LYS A 62 9.98 -0.66 0.61
C LYS A 62 8.69 -1.43 0.36
N GLU A 63 8.77 -2.73 0.13
CA GLU A 63 7.59 -3.58 -0.08
C GLU A 63 6.65 -3.52 1.13
N ARG A 64 7.20 -3.56 2.34
CA ARG A 64 6.42 -3.41 3.58
C ARG A 64 5.73 -2.05 3.64
N GLN A 65 6.43 -0.96 3.33
CA GLN A 65 5.86 0.39 3.31
C GLN A 65 4.76 0.52 2.25
N GLU A 66 4.98 -0.04 1.07
CA GLU A 66 3.99 -0.08 -0.03
C GLU A 66 2.75 -0.86 0.39
N ARG A 67 2.89 -2.05 1.01
CA ARG A 67 1.76 -2.84 1.51
C ARG A 67 0.97 -2.12 2.61
N ILE A 68 1.66 -1.41 3.51
CA ILE A 68 0.99 -0.61 4.54
C ILE A 68 0.22 0.53 3.90
N LYS A 69 0.81 1.21 2.91
CA LYS A 69 0.19 2.31 2.18
C LYS A 69 -1.05 1.82 1.42
N GLU A 70 -0.92 0.75 0.65
CA GLU A 70 -2.02 0.12 -0.09
C GLU A 70 -3.17 -0.26 0.85
N ARG A 71 -2.87 -0.87 2.00
CA ARG A 71 -3.90 -1.18 3.01
C ARG A 71 -4.59 0.07 3.54
N ALA A 72 -3.85 1.15 3.78
CA ALA A 72 -4.40 2.41 4.24
C ALA A 72 -5.29 3.05 3.17
N ASP A 73 -4.85 3.02 1.91
CA ASP A 73 -5.58 3.55 0.75
C ASP A 73 -6.88 2.76 0.53
N ASN A 74 -6.83 1.42 0.53
CA ASN A 74 -8.02 0.55 0.40
C ASN A 74 -9.00 0.71 1.56
N LYS A 75 -8.52 1.07 2.76
CA LYS A 75 -9.40 1.36 3.91
C LYS A 75 -10.07 2.73 3.73
N ALA A 76 -9.31 3.74 3.28
CA ALA A 76 -9.83 5.08 3.04
C ALA A 76 -10.85 5.09 1.89
N GLU A 77 -10.62 4.33 0.83
CA GLU A 77 -11.56 4.14 -0.28
C GLU A 77 -12.86 3.50 0.21
N ARG A 78 -12.78 2.36 0.91
CA ARG A 78 -13.97 1.72 1.50
C ARG A 78 -14.75 2.64 2.43
N GLN A 79 -14.06 3.47 3.22
CA GLN A 79 -14.74 4.45 4.07
C GLN A 79 -15.48 5.51 3.25
N ARG A 80 -14.85 6.04 2.18
CA ARG A 80 -15.52 6.98 1.28
C ARG A 80 -16.74 6.37 0.61
N ASP A 81 -16.64 5.13 0.13
CA ASP A 81 -17.76 4.44 -0.51
C ASP A 81 -18.92 4.18 0.46
N LEU A 82 -18.62 3.89 1.74
CA LEU A 82 -19.65 3.78 2.77
C LEU A 82 -20.28 5.14 3.07
N ASP A 83 -19.48 6.20 3.19
CA ASP A 83 -19.97 7.56 3.43
C ASP A 83 -20.86 8.07 2.28
N THR A 84 -20.49 7.79 1.02
CA THR A 84 -21.31 8.15 -0.15
C THR A 84 -22.62 7.37 -0.17
N ARG A 85 -22.59 6.06 0.03
CA ARG A 85 -23.80 5.22 0.11
C ARG A 85 -24.71 5.65 1.26
N MET A 86 -24.15 5.96 2.43
CA MET A 86 -24.93 6.47 3.57
C MET A 86 -25.56 7.82 3.25
N ALA A 87 -24.84 8.72 2.57
CA ALA A 87 -25.37 10.00 2.13
C ALA A 87 -26.50 9.83 1.09
N GLU A 88 -26.37 8.89 0.16
CA GLU A 88 -27.40 8.54 -0.83
C GLU A 88 -28.67 7.99 -0.15
N ILE A 89 -28.52 7.05 0.79
CA ILE A 89 -29.64 6.51 1.57
C ILE A 89 -30.30 7.61 2.40
N ALA A 90 -29.52 8.46 3.07
CA ALA A 90 -30.06 9.58 3.85
C ALA A 90 -30.81 10.59 2.98
N ALA A 91 -30.34 10.85 1.75
CA ALA A 91 -31.01 11.70 0.79
C ALA A 91 -32.32 11.08 0.28
N ALA A 92 -32.32 9.78 -0.04
CA ALA A 92 -33.52 9.05 -0.44
C ALA A 92 -34.59 9.03 0.66
N LEU A 93 -34.20 8.72 1.90
CA LEU A 93 -35.10 8.71 3.06
C LEU A 93 -35.65 10.12 3.38
N LYS A 94 -34.86 11.17 3.17
CA LYS A 94 -35.32 12.55 3.34
C LYS A 94 -36.27 12.99 2.22
N GLY A 95 -36.10 12.47 1.01
CA GLY A 95 -37.01 12.70 -0.11
C GLY A 95 -38.38 12.03 0.10
N ASP A 96 -38.38 10.84 0.67
CA ASP A 96 -39.59 10.05 0.99
C ASP A 96 -40.38 10.63 2.19
N ARG A 97 -39.68 11.15 3.20
CA ARG A 97 -40.28 11.81 4.38
C ARG A 97 -40.89 13.19 4.13
N SER A 98 -40.82 13.72 2.91
CA SER A 98 -41.47 14.99 2.57
C SER A 98 -42.95 14.83 2.19
N ASP A 99 -43.47 13.61 2.07
CA ASP A 99 -44.84 13.34 1.60
C ASP A 99 -45.63 12.32 2.45
N ASN A 100 -45.12 11.92 3.62
CA ASN A 100 -45.85 11.08 4.57
C ASN A 100 -45.71 11.65 5.99
N ASP A 101 -46.66 12.52 6.33
CA ASP A 101 -47.01 12.90 7.69
C ASP A 101 -48.40 12.27 7.94
N ASP A 102 -48.44 10.97 8.25
CA ASP A 102 -49.33 10.39 9.28
C ASP A 102 -49.07 8.88 9.49
N ASP A 103 -49.41 8.47 10.71
CA ASP A 103 -49.61 7.10 11.22
C ASP A 103 -48.40 6.21 11.55
N ASP A 104 -48.04 6.32 12.83
CA ASP A 104 -47.85 5.24 13.81
C ASP A 104 -48.18 3.82 13.30
N ASP A 105 -47.17 2.96 13.20
CA ASP A 105 -47.36 1.53 13.49
C ASP A 105 -46.02 0.86 13.84
N GLU A 106 -46.02 0.32 15.05
CA GLU A 106 -44.97 -0.44 15.72
C GLU A 106 -44.96 -1.87 15.12
N ASP A 107 -44.08 -2.17 14.17
CA ASP A 107 -43.87 -3.55 13.68
C ASP A 107 -42.43 -4.05 13.93
N GLU A 108 -42.35 -4.89 14.95
CA GLU A 108 -41.23 -5.73 15.36
C GLU A 108 -41.00 -6.85 14.33
N THR A 109 -40.09 -6.63 13.37
CA THR A 109 -39.66 -7.70 12.45
C THR A 109 -38.36 -8.37 12.93
N VAL A 110 -38.58 -9.47 13.65
CA VAL A 110 -37.59 -10.48 14.03
C VAL A 110 -37.26 -11.41 12.83
N PHE A 111 -35.97 -11.70 12.66
CA PHE A 111 -35.37 -12.82 11.91
C PHE A 111 -35.34 -12.79 10.36
N THR A 112 -34.14 -12.84 9.78
CA THR A 112 -33.52 -14.15 9.43
C THR A 112 -32.05 -13.99 9.04
N ASP A 113 -31.20 -14.67 9.80
CA ASP A 113 -29.86 -15.09 9.43
C ASP A 113 -29.96 -16.21 8.39
N GLY A 114 -29.04 -16.27 7.43
CA GLY A 114 -28.95 -17.37 6.46
C GLY A 114 -29.28 -17.01 5.01
N SER A 115 -28.26 -16.57 4.27
CA SER A 115 -28.06 -17.04 2.90
C SER A 115 -26.57 -17.05 2.61
N ASP A 116 -25.96 -18.14 3.08
CA ASP A 116 -24.71 -18.69 2.59
C ASP A 116 -24.82 -18.86 1.07
N ASN A 117 -24.25 -17.90 0.32
CA ASN A 117 -24.16 -18.00 -1.13
C ASN A 117 -22.74 -18.47 -1.44
N GLU A 118 -22.58 -19.80 -1.41
CA GLU A 118 -21.43 -20.47 -2.00
C GLU A 118 -21.47 -20.28 -3.52
N ASP A 119 -21.00 -19.14 -3.99
CA ASP A 119 -20.60 -18.97 -5.40
C ASP A 119 -19.37 -19.85 -5.63
N LYS A 120 -19.63 -21.09 -6.04
CA LYS A 120 -18.67 -22.00 -6.65
C LYS A 120 -18.31 -21.45 -8.03
N ASP A 121 -17.34 -20.54 -8.06
CA ASP A 121 -16.63 -20.18 -9.28
C ASP A 121 -15.72 -21.36 -9.66
N ASP A 122 -16.09 -22.06 -10.73
CA ASP A 122 -15.29 -23.12 -11.37
C ASP A 122 -14.06 -22.49 -12.06
N THR A 123 -13.11 -21.96 -11.27
CA THR A 123 -11.77 -21.66 -11.77
C THR A 123 -11.07 -22.98 -12.06
N LYS A 124 -11.11 -23.42 -13.33
CA LYS A 124 -10.22 -24.49 -13.83
C LYS A 124 -8.79 -24.17 -13.42
N GLU A 125 -8.19 -25.01 -12.59
CA GLU A 125 -6.78 -24.88 -12.21
C GLU A 125 -5.92 -24.86 -13.48
N PRO A 126 -5.00 -23.89 -13.63
CA PRO A 126 -4.17 -23.82 -14.82
C PRO A 126 -3.24 -25.04 -14.88
N GLU A 127 -3.22 -25.73 -16.02
CA GLU A 127 -2.34 -26.89 -16.22
C GLU A 127 -0.86 -26.48 -16.14
N VAL A 128 -0.20 -26.79 -15.02
CA VAL A 128 1.24 -26.56 -14.85
C VAL A 128 2.02 -27.73 -15.42
N LYS A 129 2.72 -27.50 -16.55
CA LYS A 129 3.63 -28.49 -17.16
C LYS A 129 5.08 -28.18 -16.74
N GLU A 130 5.72 -29.14 -16.06
CA GLU A 130 7.12 -29.04 -15.64
C GLU A 130 8.06 -29.57 -16.73
N PHE A 131 8.97 -28.73 -17.22
CA PHE A 131 10.03 -29.14 -18.15
C PHE A 131 11.37 -29.13 -17.43
N LYS A 132 12.06 -30.28 -17.41
CA LYS A 132 13.39 -30.43 -16.79
C LYS A 132 14.47 -30.32 -17.86
N SER A 133 15.25 -29.24 -17.83
CA SER A 133 16.53 -29.16 -18.53
C SER A 133 17.67 -29.39 -17.52
N ALA A 134 18.82 -29.92 -17.97
CA ALA A 134 19.92 -30.35 -17.12
C ALA A 134 20.53 -29.25 -16.21
N LYS A 135 20.17 -27.97 -16.40
CA LYS A 135 20.65 -26.84 -15.60
C LYS A 135 19.57 -25.91 -15.05
N THR A 136 18.31 -26.03 -15.44
CA THR A 136 17.25 -25.10 -15.03
C THR A 136 15.87 -25.76 -15.01
N LEU A 137 15.10 -25.49 -13.95
CA LEU A 137 13.68 -25.82 -13.86
C LEU A 137 12.88 -24.61 -14.37
N THR A 138 12.07 -24.81 -15.41
CA THR A 138 11.21 -23.76 -15.97
C THR A 138 9.76 -24.24 -15.90
N THR A 139 8.88 -23.44 -15.29
CA THR A 139 7.44 -23.68 -15.20
C THR A 139 6.72 -22.70 -16.12
N VAL A 140 5.88 -23.21 -17.02
CA VAL A 140 5.07 -22.40 -17.95
C VAL A 140 3.59 -22.63 -17.61
N THR A 141 2.86 -21.53 -17.40
CA THR A 141 1.42 -21.52 -17.14
C THR A 141 0.71 -21.02 -18.39
N VAL A 142 -0.14 -21.85 -18.99
CA VAL A 142 -0.95 -21.48 -20.16
C VAL A 142 -2.30 -20.96 -19.66
N ILE A 143 -2.70 -19.77 -20.10
CA ILE A 143 -4.02 -19.19 -19.85
C ILE A 143 -4.71 -19.11 -21.22
N GLU A 144 -5.81 -19.85 -21.38
CA GLU A 144 -6.46 -20.07 -22.69
C GLU A 144 -7.24 -18.85 -23.21
N ASP A 145 -7.49 -17.85 -22.37
CA ASP A 145 -8.42 -16.74 -22.69
C ASP A 145 -7.72 -15.47 -23.22
N PHE A 146 -6.46 -15.55 -23.67
CA PHE A 146 -5.74 -14.39 -24.19
C PHE A 146 -5.98 -14.22 -25.70
N ASP A 147 -7.08 -13.54 -26.04
CA ASP A 147 -7.47 -13.22 -27.41
C ASP A 147 -6.55 -12.14 -28.01
N VAL A 148 -5.53 -12.55 -28.77
CA VAL A 148 -4.62 -11.65 -29.51
C VAL A 148 -5.28 -11.29 -30.82
N GLY A 149 -5.94 -10.14 -30.87
CA GLY A 149 -6.61 -9.62 -32.06
C GLY A 149 -5.68 -9.61 -33.28
N GLU A 150 -6.07 -10.35 -34.32
CA GLU A 150 -5.42 -10.36 -35.63
C GLU A 150 -5.52 -8.98 -36.30
N GLU A 151 -4.39 -8.28 -36.44
CA GLU A 151 -4.27 -7.17 -37.40
C GLU A 151 -4.13 -7.76 -38.81
N SER A 152 -5.15 -7.54 -39.64
CA SER A 152 -5.16 -7.88 -41.07
C SER A 152 -4.37 -6.86 -41.91
N ASP A 153 -3.47 -7.38 -42.74
CA ASP A 153 -2.59 -6.69 -43.72
C ASP A 153 -3.34 -5.87 -44.80
#